data_AF-A0A1I5FHB4-F1
#
_entry.id   AF-A0A1I5FHB4-F1
#
_cell.length_a   1.000
_cell.length_b   1.000
_cell.length_c   1.000
_cell.angle_alpha   90.00
_cell.angle_beta   90.00
_cell.angle_gamma   90.00
#
_symmetry.space_group_name_H-M   'P 1'
#
loop_
_entity.id
_entity.type
_entity.pdbx_description
1 polymer ?
#
loop_
_entity_poly.entity_id
_entity_poly.type
_entity_poly.pdbx_seq_one_letter_code
_entity_poly.pdbx_strand_id
1 'polypeptide(L)'
;MLNHLTGPEPKWCGAGLIDPPRIAMAGHSIGGASAIPAMLADPRIRAGIDIDGTSEDPIPDGRALSRPFLFLGKTATYTPGSGRPETISWENGWKHLSGWKRWPLVTGVVHQSFTDLVLLGDQLGLDFGAEQPGTRTVAITRAYVRAFFDQHLRHRPHPVLDRPSPRYPEVLFCSVEPPSCQ
;
A
#
# COMPACT_ATOMS: atom_id res chain seq x y z
N MET A 1 18.94 -2.28 -8.18
CA MET A 1 18.65 -0.85 -7.86
C MET A 1 19.27 -0.41 -6.54
N LEU A 2 18.89 -0.95 -5.37
CA LEU A 2 19.39 -0.48 -4.06
C LEU A 2 20.91 -0.60 -3.86
N ASN A 3 21.61 -1.48 -4.58
CA ASN A 3 23.08 -1.57 -4.54
C ASN A 3 23.78 -0.27 -4.97
N HIS A 4 23.20 0.50 -5.88
CA HIS A 4 23.77 1.78 -6.31
C HIS A 4 23.57 2.89 -5.27
N LEU A 5 22.73 2.65 -4.26
CA LEU A 5 22.36 3.62 -3.24
C LEU A 5 22.90 3.27 -1.85
N THR A 6 23.03 1.98 -1.54
CA THR A 6 23.37 1.47 -0.19
C THR A 6 24.37 0.32 -0.23
N GLY A 7 24.90 -0.03 -1.40
CA GLY A 7 25.95 -1.02 -1.55
C GLY A 7 27.33 -0.48 -1.17
N PRO A 8 28.38 -1.33 -1.20
CA PRO A 8 29.74 -0.94 -0.83
C PRO A 8 30.35 0.12 -1.76
N GLU A 9 29.86 0.22 -3.00
CA GLU A 9 30.26 1.25 -3.97
C GLU A 9 29.03 2.01 -4.49
N PRO A 10 28.45 2.93 -3.69
CA PRO A 10 27.30 3.70 -4.12
C PRO A 10 27.68 4.60 -5.31
N LYS A 11 26.80 4.64 -6.32
CA LYS A 11 27.02 5.42 -7.56
C LYS A 11 26.46 6.85 -7.46
N TRP A 12 25.59 7.11 -6.47
CA TRP A 12 25.00 8.42 -6.25
C TRP A 12 25.73 9.16 -5.11
N CYS A 13 26.19 10.39 -5.37
CA CYS A 13 26.93 11.19 -4.39
C CYS A 13 26.12 11.47 -3.09
N GLY A 14 24.79 11.45 -3.16
CA GLY A 14 23.90 11.63 -2.01
C GLY A 14 23.65 10.36 -1.19
N ALA A 15 24.27 9.23 -1.53
CA ALA A 15 24.01 7.94 -0.89
C ALA A 15 24.19 7.95 0.64
N GLY A 16 25.12 8.76 1.16
CA GLY A 16 25.33 8.92 2.60
C GLY A 16 24.15 9.56 3.36
N LEU A 17 23.18 10.15 2.65
CA LEU A 17 21.95 10.69 3.24
C LEU A 17 20.86 9.62 3.45
N ILE A 18 21.04 8.44 2.85
CA ILE A 18 20.11 7.33 2.99
C ILE A 18 20.48 6.57 4.26
N ASP A 19 19.49 6.29 5.10
CA ASP A 19 19.64 5.43 6.26
C ASP A 19 19.31 3.97 5.87
N PRO A 20 20.31 3.08 5.72
CA PRO A 20 20.07 1.73 5.20
C PRO A 20 19.13 0.87 6.07
N PRO A 21 19.16 0.97 7.41
CA PRO A 21 18.16 0.33 8.28
C PRO A 21 16.69 0.74 8.03
N ARG A 22 16.45 1.88 7.36
CA ARG A 22 15.11 2.49 7.23
C ARG A 22 14.65 2.60 5.76
N ILE A 23 14.63 1.47 5.06
CA ILE A 23 14.16 1.38 3.66
C ILE A 23 12.79 0.69 3.61
N ALA A 24 11.84 1.29 2.90
CA ALA A 24 10.56 0.68 2.57
C ALA A 24 10.22 0.89 1.08
N MET A 25 9.25 0.14 0.59
CA MET A 25 8.71 0.29 -0.74
C MET A 25 7.20 0.55 -0.67
N ALA A 26 6.72 1.47 -1.50
CA ALA A 26 5.31 1.62 -1.80
C ALA A 26 5.17 1.87 -3.29
N GLY A 27 4.07 1.40 -3.86
CA GLY A 27 3.74 1.68 -5.24
C GLY A 27 2.25 1.62 -5.48
N HIS A 28 1.83 2.25 -6.57
CA HIS A 28 0.46 2.21 -7.06
C HIS A 28 0.35 1.25 -8.25
N SER A 29 -0.79 0.57 -8.38
CA SER A 29 -1.06 -0.31 -9.52
C SER A 29 0.03 -1.39 -9.65
N ILE A 30 0.61 -1.58 -10.84
CA ILE A 30 1.75 -2.49 -11.07
C ILE A 30 2.93 -2.24 -10.12
N GLY A 31 3.16 -0.99 -9.71
CA GLY A 31 4.20 -0.65 -8.73
C GLY A 31 3.88 -1.18 -7.33
N GLY A 32 2.58 -1.23 -6.98
CA GLY A 32 2.09 -1.80 -5.73
C GLY A 32 2.17 -3.33 -5.73
N ALA A 33 1.70 -3.97 -6.80
CA ALA A 33 1.82 -5.41 -7.01
C ALA A 33 3.28 -5.90 -6.93
N SER A 34 4.23 -5.05 -7.35
CA SER A 34 5.67 -5.33 -7.28
C SER A 34 6.25 -5.32 -5.85
N ALA A 35 5.52 -4.83 -4.85
CA ALA A 35 6.05 -4.64 -3.49
C ALA A 35 6.38 -5.96 -2.79
N ILE A 36 5.49 -6.97 -2.84
CA ILE A 36 5.77 -8.27 -2.21
C ILE A 36 6.95 -8.98 -2.89
N PRO A 37 6.98 -9.15 -4.23
CA PRO A 37 8.14 -9.74 -4.91
C PRO A 37 9.45 -9.01 -4.61
N ALA A 38 9.44 -7.67 -4.62
CA ALA A 38 10.62 -6.87 -4.31
C ALA A 38 11.11 -7.11 -2.88
N MET A 39 10.20 -7.14 -1.91
CA MET A 39 10.56 -7.47 -0.52
C MET A 39 11.15 -8.87 -0.43
N LEU A 40 10.52 -9.88 -1.03
CA LEU A 40 11.03 -11.25 -1.04
C LEU A 40 12.41 -11.39 -1.68
N ALA A 41 12.73 -10.57 -2.68
CA ALA A 41 14.00 -10.55 -3.37
C ALA A 41 15.09 -9.75 -2.63
N ASP A 42 14.72 -8.69 -1.89
CA ASP A 42 15.67 -7.81 -1.21
C ASP A 42 15.36 -7.65 0.29
N PRO A 43 16.18 -8.23 1.19
CA PRO A 43 15.97 -8.15 2.64
C PRO A 43 16.13 -6.73 3.21
N ARG A 44 16.71 -5.79 2.45
CA ARG A 44 16.84 -4.39 2.88
C ARG A 44 15.50 -3.67 2.91
N ILE A 45 14.51 -4.09 2.11
CA ILE A 45 13.18 -3.49 2.15
C ILE A 45 12.46 -3.98 3.40
N ARG A 46 12.34 -3.13 4.42
CA ARG A 46 11.85 -3.50 5.75
C ARG A 46 10.34 -3.49 5.89
N ALA A 47 9.63 -2.75 5.03
CA ALA A 47 8.17 -2.63 5.02
C ALA A 47 7.66 -2.35 3.60
N GLY A 48 6.43 -2.75 3.29
CA GLY A 48 5.83 -2.63 1.96
C GLY A 48 4.40 -2.09 1.96
N ILE A 49 4.03 -1.34 0.92
CA ILE A 49 2.65 -0.95 0.65
C ILE A 49 2.29 -1.30 -0.80
N ASP A 50 1.19 -2.02 -0.98
CA ASP A 50 0.51 -2.14 -2.26
C ASP A 50 -0.71 -1.20 -2.28
N ILE A 51 -0.65 -0.19 -3.16
CA ILE A 51 -1.73 0.78 -3.34
C ILE A 51 -2.52 0.40 -4.60
N ASP A 52 -3.65 -0.27 -4.41
CA ASP A 52 -4.63 -0.59 -5.46
C ASP A 52 -4.01 -1.34 -6.67
N GLY A 53 -3.01 -2.19 -6.42
CA GLY A 53 -2.35 -3.04 -7.41
C GLY A 53 -2.81 -4.48 -7.38
N THR A 54 -2.81 -5.16 -8.52
CA THR A 54 -3.13 -6.59 -8.62
C THR A 54 -1.89 -7.35 -9.05
N SER A 55 -1.56 -8.43 -8.33
CA SER A 55 -0.52 -9.37 -8.75
C SER A 55 -1.15 -10.49 -9.59
N GLU A 56 -0.66 -10.67 -10.80
CA GLU A 56 -1.02 -11.82 -11.66
C GLU A 56 -0.20 -13.06 -11.28
N ASP A 57 0.98 -12.86 -10.69
CA ASP A 57 1.87 -13.94 -10.32
C ASP A 57 1.60 -14.40 -8.88
N PRO A 58 1.40 -15.72 -8.66
CA PRO A 58 1.28 -16.25 -7.32
C PRO A 58 2.61 -16.15 -6.56
N ILE A 59 2.54 -15.85 -5.26
CA ILE A 59 3.69 -15.93 -4.37
C ILE A 59 4.01 -17.43 -4.19
N PRO A 60 5.26 -17.88 -4.43
CA PRO A 60 5.61 -19.29 -4.26
C PRO A 60 5.35 -19.77 -2.83
N ASP A 61 4.77 -20.97 -2.70
CA ASP A 61 4.53 -21.61 -1.41
C ASP A 61 5.82 -21.70 -0.56
N GLY A 62 5.66 -21.56 0.76
CA GLY A 62 6.78 -21.56 1.71
C GLY A 62 7.55 -20.24 1.81
N ARG A 63 7.24 -19.21 1.00
CA ARG A 63 7.86 -17.88 1.06
C ARG A 63 7.03 -16.89 1.89
N ALA A 64 6.76 -17.22 3.15
CA ALA A 64 6.05 -16.31 4.04
C ALA A 64 6.85 -15.02 4.29
N LEU A 65 6.19 -13.87 4.19
CA LEU A 65 6.75 -12.56 4.44
C LEU A 65 6.35 -12.08 5.85
N SER A 66 7.30 -12.10 6.78
CA SER A 66 7.09 -11.66 8.17
C SER A 66 7.28 -10.16 8.38
N ARG A 67 7.76 -9.44 7.36
CA ARG A 67 7.94 -7.98 7.42
C ARG A 67 6.58 -7.27 7.26
N PRO A 68 6.39 -6.09 7.89
CA PRO A 68 5.14 -5.34 7.82
C PRO A 68 4.69 -5.04 6.39
N PHE A 69 3.40 -5.23 6.12
CA PHE A 69 2.82 -4.98 4.81
C PHE A 69 1.44 -4.31 4.93
N LEU A 70 1.17 -3.33 4.07
CA LEU A 70 -0.12 -2.64 4.01
C LEU A 70 -0.72 -2.78 2.60
N PHE A 71 -1.93 -3.31 2.53
CA PHE A 71 -2.77 -3.13 1.36
C PHE A 71 -3.56 -1.82 1.51
N LEU A 72 -3.69 -1.02 0.47
CA LEU A 72 -4.53 0.18 0.46
C LEU A 72 -5.26 0.27 -0.88
N GLY A 73 -6.57 0.03 -0.91
CA GLY A 73 -7.29 -0.11 -2.18
C GLY A 73 -8.66 0.53 -2.16
N LYS A 74 -9.43 0.34 -3.23
CA LYS A 74 -10.83 0.78 -3.33
C LYS A 74 -11.82 -0.33 -2.99
N THR A 75 -12.88 0.01 -2.26
CA THR A 75 -13.93 -0.96 -1.87
C THR A 75 -14.61 -1.60 -3.07
N ALA A 76 -14.81 -0.86 -4.17
CA ALA A 76 -15.44 -1.34 -5.39
C ALA A 76 -14.73 -2.55 -6.04
N THR A 77 -13.43 -2.73 -5.76
CA THR A 77 -12.63 -3.82 -6.30
C THR A 77 -12.23 -4.81 -5.22
N TYR A 78 -11.58 -4.36 -4.14
CA TYR A 78 -10.79 -5.21 -3.25
C TYR A 78 -11.51 -5.62 -1.95
N THR A 79 -12.84 -5.58 -1.92
CA THR A 79 -13.61 -6.07 -0.74
C THR A 79 -13.44 -7.59 -0.61
N PRO A 80 -12.92 -8.11 0.53
CA PRO A 80 -12.74 -9.56 0.73
C PRO A 80 -14.03 -10.35 0.52
N GLY A 81 -13.90 -11.55 -0.04
CA GLY A 81 -15.03 -12.43 -0.35
C GLY A 81 -15.84 -12.02 -1.58
N SER A 82 -15.48 -10.94 -2.28
CA SER A 82 -16.20 -10.51 -3.50
C SER A 82 -16.03 -11.46 -4.70
N GLY A 83 -15.04 -12.36 -4.66
CA GLY A 83 -14.75 -13.30 -5.76
C GLY A 83 -14.18 -12.64 -7.03
N ARG A 84 -13.89 -11.34 -7.00
CA ARG A 84 -13.22 -10.64 -8.10
C ARG A 84 -11.76 -11.13 -8.23
N PRO A 85 -11.22 -11.29 -9.44
CA PRO A 85 -9.81 -11.69 -9.63
C PRO A 85 -8.81 -10.84 -8.85
N GLU A 86 -9.04 -9.53 -8.80
CA GLU A 86 -8.19 -8.59 -8.07
C GLU A 86 -8.24 -8.82 -6.55
N THR A 87 -9.43 -9.09 -6.00
CA THR A 87 -9.58 -9.47 -4.59
C THR A 87 -8.91 -10.79 -4.31
N ILE A 88 -9.11 -11.80 -5.17
CA ILE A 88 -8.49 -13.12 -5.03
C ILE A 88 -6.96 -13.00 -5.01
N SER A 89 -6.40 -12.11 -5.84
CA SER A 89 -4.97 -11.79 -5.82
C SER A 89 -4.51 -11.30 -4.43
N TRP A 90 -5.23 -10.35 -3.83
CA TRP A 90 -4.93 -9.87 -2.48
C TRP A 90 -5.18 -10.92 -1.39
N GLU A 91 -6.22 -11.74 -1.50
CA GLU A 91 -6.50 -12.84 -0.56
C GLU A 91 -5.39 -13.89 -0.60
N ASN A 92 -4.88 -14.20 -1.78
CA ASN A 92 -3.73 -15.09 -1.93
C ASN A 92 -2.49 -14.44 -1.33
N GLY A 93 -2.21 -13.17 -1.66
CA GLY A 93 -1.12 -12.40 -1.04
C GLY A 93 -1.19 -12.42 0.49
N TRP A 94 -2.37 -12.20 1.05
CA TRP A 94 -2.64 -12.16 2.48
C TRP A 94 -2.27 -13.46 3.21
N LYS A 95 -2.44 -14.62 2.58
CA LYS A 95 -2.07 -15.93 3.15
C LYS A 95 -0.56 -16.06 3.37
N HIS A 96 0.25 -15.39 2.54
CA HIS A 96 1.72 -15.42 2.66
C HIS A 96 2.27 -14.34 3.60
N LEU A 97 1.44 -13.41 4.09
CA LEU A 97 1.85 -12.41 5.06
C LEU A 97 1.71 -12.97 6.49
N SER A 98 2.83 -13.15 7.20
CA SER A 98 2.86 -13.70 8.57
C SER A 98 3.17 -12.65 9.65
N GLY A 99 3.54 -11.44 9.24
CA GLY A 99 3.85 -10.32 10.13
C GLY A 99 2.69 -9.36 10.35
N TRP A 100 3.03 -8.12 10.71
CA TRP A 100 2.06 -7.03 10.75
C TRP A 100 1.43 -6.83 9.37
N LYS A 101 0.10 -6.87 9.30
CA LYS A 101 -0.64 -6.69 8.05
C LYS A 101 -1.98 -6.00 8.28
N ARG A 102 -2.37 -5.16 7.32
CA ARG A 102 -3.66 -4.45 7.29
C ARG A 102 -4.18 -4.34 5.86
N TRP A 103 -5.50 -4.27 5.74
CA TRP A 103 -6.23 -4.15 4.48
C TRP A 103 -7.30 -3.04 4.58
N PRO A 104 -6.90 -1.76 4.68
CA PRO A 104 -7.82 -0.65 4.52
C PRO A 104 -8.31 -0.51 3.07
N LEU A 105 -9.59 -0.24 2.93
CA LEU A 105 -10.23 0.11 1.66
C LEU A 105 -10.88 1.49 1.75
N VAL A 106 -10.78 2.27 0.69
CA VAL A 106 -11.36 3.60 0.59
C VAL A 106 -12.63 3.53 -0.27
N THR A 107 -13.70 4.15 0.23
CA THR A 107 -15.01 4.27 -0.46
C THR A 107 -15.02 5.47 -1.40
N GLY A 108 -15.83 5.40 -2.47
CA GLY A 108 -16.05 6.52 -3.40
C GLY A 108 -14.82 6.93 -4.22
N VAL A 109 -13.82 6.05 -4.35
CA VAL A 109 -12.60 6.32 -5.12
C VAL A 109 -12.44 5.36 -6.29
N VAL A 110 -11.73 5.82 -7.33
CA VAL A 110 -11.34 5.02 -8.49
C VAL A 110 -9.84 4.75 -8.47
N HIS A 111 -9.34 3.93 -9.39
CA HIS A 111 -7.94 3.52 -9.44
C HIS A 111 -6.97 4.72 -9.48
N GLN A 112 -7.34 5.78 -10.19
CA GLN A 112 -6.55 7.00 -10.39
C GLN A 112 -6.50 7.88 -9.13
N SER A 113 -7.46 7.73 -8.21
CA SER A 113 -7.60 8.55 -7.00
C SER A 113 -6.40 8.49 -6.05
N PHE A 114 -5.60 7.43 -6.13
CA PHE A 114 -4.40 7.25 -5.32
C PHE A 114 -3.16 7.96 -5.87
N THR A 115 -3.32 8.72 -6.95
CA THR A 115 -2.28 9.52 -7.61
C THR A 115 -2.71 10.98 -7.70
N ASP A 116 -1.84 11.84 -8.23
CA ASP A 116 -2.18 13.25 -8.48
C ASP A 116 -3.15 13.43 -9.67
N LEU A 117 -3.52 12.36 -10.40
CA LEU A 117 -4.39 12.45 -11.59
C LEU A 117 -5.76 13.04 -11.30
N VAL A 118 -6.44 12.59 -10.23
CA VAL A 118 -7.77 13.15 -9.88
C VAL A 118 -7.64 14.58 -9.40
N LEU A 119 -6.59 14.91 -8.63
CA LEU A 119 -6.33 16.29 -8.19
C LEU A 119 -6.07 17.25 -9.37
N LEU A 120 -5.34 16.80 -10.38
CA LEU A 120 -5.10 17.57 -11.60
C LEU A 120 -6.34 17.60 -12.49
N GLY A 121 -7.10 16.50 -12.53
CA GLY A 121 -8.38 16.41 -13.23
C GLY A 121 -9.40 17.43 -12.73
N ASP A 122 -9.57 17.52 -11.42
CA ASP A 122 -10.47 18.50 -10.78
C ASP A 122 -10.15 19.94 -11.22
N GLN A 123 -8.86 20.28 -11.33
CA GLN A 123 -8.41 21.61 -11.76
C GLN A 123 -8.62 21.87 -13.25
N LEU A 124 -8.66 20.82 -14.06
CA LEU A 124 -8.81 20.86 -15.51
C LEU A 124 -10.24 20.58 -15.98
N GLY A 125 -11.17 20.28 -15.05
CA GLY A 125 -12.55 19.89 -15.39
C GLY A 125 -12.65 18.50 -16.03
N LEU A 126 -11.72 17.60 -15.75
CA LEU A 126 -11.73 16.21 -16.23
C LEU A 126 -12.37 15.30 -15.19
N ASP A 127 -13.42 14.59 -15.60
CA ASP A 127 -14.10 13.62 -14.75
C ASP A 127 -13.50 12.21 -14.91
N PHE A 128 -13.01 11.66 -13.79
CA PHE A 128 -12.48 10.29 -13.70
C PHE A 128 -13.48 9.30 -13.09
N GLY A 129 -14.69 9.75 -12.74
CA GLY A 129 -15.73 8.93 -12.09
C GLY A 129 -15.49 8.69 -10.60
N ALA A 130 -14.67 9.51 -9.95
CA ALA A 130 -14.48 9.46 -8.49
C ALA A 130 -15.59 10.27 -7.79
N GLU A 131 -16.16 9.72 -6.72
CA GLU A 131 -17.09 10.47 -5.86
C GLU A 131 -16.34 11.44 -4.93
N GLN A 132 -15.13 11.05 -4.53
CA GLN A 132 -14.27 11.84 -3.66
C GLN A 132 -13.41 12.82 -4.47
N PRO A 133 -13.29 14.09 -4.03
CA PRO A 133 -12.44 15.06 -4.71
C PRO A 133 -10.96 14.68 -4.56
N GLY A 134 -10.14 15.03 -5.55
CA GLY A 134 -8.72 14.65 -5.59
C GLY A 134 -7.91 15.18 -4.40
N THR A 135 -8.28 16.36 -3.88
CA THR A 135 -7.66 16.88 -2.63
C THR A 135 -7.89 15.96 -1.44
N ARG A 136 -9.05 15.30 -1.37
CA ARG A 136 -9.41 14.38 -0.30
C ARG A 136 -8.70 13.05 -0.44
N THR A 137 -8.63 12.50 -1.65
CA THR A 137 -7.95 11.22 -1.90
C THR A 137 -6.45 11.35 -1.65
N VAL A 138 -5.82 12.46 -2.08
CA VAL A 138 -4.43 12.79 -1.76
C VAL A 138 -4.20 12.87 -0.24
N ALA A 139 -5.13 13.49 0.51
CA ALA A 139 -5.02 13.58 1.96
C ALA A 139 -5.08 12.20 2.64
N ILE A 140 -5.99 11.33 2.20
CA ILE A 140 -6.13 9.95 2.71
C ILE A 140 -4.86 9.14 2.39
N THR A 141 -4.44 9.10 1.13
CA THR A 141 -3.25 8.34 0.70
C THR A 141 -2.01 8.79 1.47
N ARG A 142 -1.77 10.10 1.57
CA ARG A 142 -0.62 10.63 2.33
C ARG A 142 -0.68 10.30 3.82
N ALA A 143 -1.87 10.32 4.42
CA ALA A 143 -2.03 10.01 5.84
C ALA A 143 -1.68 8.55 6.14
N TYR A 144 -2.23 7.60 5.37
CA TYR A 144 -2.01 6.17 5.59
C TYR A 144 -0.58 5.74 5.24
N VAL A 145 -0.03 6.22 4.11
CA VAL A 145 1.35 5.94 3.71
C VAL A 145 2.35 6.47 4.75
N ARG A 146 2.17 7.72 5.21
CA ARG A 146 3.03 8.31 6.24
C ARG A 146 2.92 7.56 7.55
N ALA A 147 1.69 7.27 8.00
CA ALA A 147 1.45 6.56 9.24
C ALA A 147 2.16 5.20 9.25
N PHE A 148 2.04 4.44 8.17
CA PHE A 148 2.69 3.14 8.03
C PHE A 148 4.21 3.24 8.08
N PHE A 149 4.82 4.15 7.32
CA PHE A 149 6.28 4.32 7.34
C PHE A 149 6.81 4.86 8.66
N ASP A 150 6.13 5.83 9.28
CA ASP A 150 6.51 6.31 10.61
C ASP A 150 6.44 5.18 11.66
N GLN A 151 5.43 4.32 11.60
CA GLN A 151 5.30 3.18 12.51
C GLN A 151 6.42 2.16 12.32
N HIS A 152 6.70 1.76 11.08
CA HIS A 152 7.59 0.62 10.82
C HIS A 152 9.06 0.98 10.57
N LEU A 153 9.36 2.23 10.22
CA LEU A 153 10.74 2.70 10.03
C LEU A 153 11.21 3.65 11.14
N ARG A 154 10.29 4.24 11.92
CA ARG A 154 10.62 5.22 12.97
C ARG A 154 10.04 4.89 14.33
N HIS A 155 9.37 3.74 14.46
CA HIS A 155 8.77 3.25 15.71
C HIS A 155 7.79 4.23 16.35
N ARG A 156 7.02 4.95 15.52
CA ARG A 156 5.99 5.89 15.98
C ARG A 156 4.60 5.31 15.71
N PRO A 157 3.88 4.80 16.72
CA PRO A 157 2.58 4.21 16.51
C PRO A 157 1.59 5.26 15.99
N HIS A 158 0.73 4.86 15.06
CA HIS A 158 -0.27 5.72 14.45
C HIS A 158 -1.65 5.07 14.53
N PRO A 159 -2.57 5.56 15.38
CA PRO A 159 -3.87 4.93 15.60
C PRO A 159 -4.75 4.81 14.35
N VAL A 160 -4.48 5.62 13.32
CA VAL A 160 -5.20 5.59 12.04
C VAL A 160 -5.01 4.26 11.28
N LEU A 161 -4.05 3.41 11.68
CA LEU A 161 -3.78 2.10 11.08
C LEU A 161 -4.50 0.93 11.76
N ASP A 162 -5.13 1.17 12.92
CA ASP A 162 -5.69 0.09 13.74
C ASP A 162 -7.20 0.19 13.94
N ARG A 163 -7.81 1.32 13.62
CA ARG A 163 -9.24 1.56 13.82
C ARG A 163 -9.78 2.63 12.88
N PRO A 164 -11.10 2.62 12.62
CA PRO A 164 -11.78 3.70 11.92
C PRO A 164 -11.45 5.07 12.52
N SER A 165 -11.35 6.06 11.65
CA SER A 165 -10.98 7.43 12.00
C SER A 165 -12.11 8.38 11.60
N PRO A 166 -12.68 9.17 12.53
CA PRO A 166 -13.65 10.21 12.18
C PRO A 166 -13.10 11.26 11.21
N ARG A 167 -11.76 11.38 11.10
CA ARG A 167 -11.09 12.27 10.14
C ARG A 167 -11.03 11.67 8.73
N TYR A 168 -11.15 10.35 8.61
CA TYR A 168 -11.12 9.60 7.35
C TYR A 168 -12.26 8.55 7.33
N PRO A 169 -13.53 8.97 7.41
CA PRO A 169 -14.68 8.07 7.41
C PRO A 169 -14.80 7.23 6.13
N GLU A 170 -14.10 7.62 5.05
CA GLU A 170 -14.08 6.89 3.80
C GLU A 170 -13.32 5.56 3.89
N VAL A 171 -12.45 5.41 4.91
CA VAL A 171 -11.56 4.26 5.05
C VAL A 171 -12.15 3.22 5.98
N LEU A 172 -12.37 2.03 5.43
CA LEU A 172 -12.85 0.85 6.12
C LEU A 172 -11.69 -0.13 6.33
N PHE A 173 -11.67 -0.84 7.45
CA PHE A 173 -10.72 -1.90 7.74
C PHE A 173 -11.35 -3.26 7.47
N CYS A 174 -10.70 -4.06 6.62
CA CYS A 174 -11.24 -5.34 6.22
C CYS A 174 -10.54 -6.54 6.90
N SER A 175 -11.35 -7.56 7.19
CA SER A 175 -10.91 -8.91 7.56
C SER A 175 -11.18 -9.86 6.40
N VAL A 176 -10.28 -10.82 6.20
CA VAL A 176 -10.41 -11.86 5.16
C VAL A 176 -11.13 -13.10 5.71
N GLU A 177 -11.03 -13.36 7.02
CA GLU A 177 -11.59 -14.56 7.66
C GLU A 177 -12.20 -14.19 9.04
N PRO A 178 -13.54 -14.10 9.17
CA PRO A 178 -14.52 -14.07 8.07
C PRO A 178 -14.45 -12.74 7.27
N PRO A 179 -14.84 -12.75 5.97
CA PRO A 179 -14.87 -11.55 5.14
C PRO A 179 -15.78 -10.46 5.73
N SER A 180 -15.22 -9.29 6.01
CA SER A 180 -15.97 -8.11 6.49
C SER A 180 -15.14 -6.85 6.32
N CYS A 181 -15.79 -5.68 6.23
CA CYS A 181 -15.14 -4.36 6.28
C CYS A 181 -15.92 -3.44 7.22
N GLN A 182 -15.23 -2.72 8.11
CA GLN A 182 -15.82 -1.81 9.10
C GLN A 182 -15.11 -0.48 9.19
#